data_AF-A0ABD5TKV1-F1
#
_entry.id   AF-A0ABD5TKV1-F1
#
_cell.length_a   1.000
_cell.length_b   1.000
_cell.length_c   1.000
_cell.angle_alpha   90.00
_cell.angle_beta   90.00
_cell.angle_gamma   90.00
#
_symmetry.space_group_name_H-M   'P 1'
#
loop_
_entity.id
_entity.type
_entity.pdbx_description
1 polymer ?
#
loop_
_entity_poly.entity_id
_entity_poly.type
_entity_poly.pdbx_seq_one_letter_code
_entity_poly.pdbx_strand_id
1 'polypeptide(L)'
;MALYANELLYHGYEGTEDWTGAPNVGTFLIFGVILLPPYVMVIAWFLGRPRDKNTGLLGVTYLVGIIVSMWGSMLILTVLLGLVFFGEIPGK
;
A
#
# COMPACT_ATOMS: atom_id res chain seq x y z
N MET A 1 3.88 35.48 23.65
CA MET A 1 4.29 35.28 22.23
C MET A 1 4.92 33.90 21.99
N ALA A 2 4.52 32.87 22.74
CA ALA A 2 5.05 31.49 22.59
C ALA A 2 3.93 30.46 22.30
N LEU A 3 2.70 30.92 22.09
CA LEU A 3 1.54 30.05 21.82
C LEU A 3 1.34 29.75 20.33
N TYR A 4 1.97 30.53 19.42
CA TYR A 4 1.78 30.41 17.97
C TYR A 4 2.85 29.57 17.26
N ALA A 5 3.92 29.14 17.96
CA ALA A 5 4.98 28.36 17.34
C ALA A 5 4.55 26.92 17.00
N ASN A 6 3.57 26.39 17.75
CA ASN A 6 3.12 25.00 17.59
C ASN A 6 2.12 24.82 16.44
N GLU A 7 1.37 25.86 16.06
CA GLU A 7 0.45 25.81 14.90
C GLU A 7 1.21 25.76 13.56
N LEU A 8 2.38 26.42 13.48
CA LEU A 8 3.19 26.45 12.25
C LEU A 8 3.95 25.14 11.99
N LEU A 9 4.23 24.35 13.04
CA LEU A 9 4.85 23.02 12.93
C LEU A 9 3.83 21.87 12.82
N TYR A 10 2.54 22.18 13.01
CA TYR A 10 1.41 21.26 12.88
C TYR A 10 0.50 21.77 11.75
N HIS A 11 1.07 21.84 10.54
CA HIS A 11 0.31 22.13 9.34
C HIS A 11 -0.81 21.08 9.16
N GLY A 12 -2.06 21.56 9.21
CA GLY A 12 -3.33 20.82 9.19
C GLY A 12 -3.56 19.90 7.99
N TYR A 13 -2.73 18.89 7.83
CA TYR A 13 -3.12 17.65 7.16
C TYR A 13 -3.86 16.79 8.18
N GLU A 14 -5.09 17.19 8.50
CA GLU A 14 -6.03 16.23 9.08
C GLU A 14 -6.25 15.13 8.03
N GLY A 15 -5.96 13.87 8.39
CA GLY A 15 -5.96 12.74 7.46
C GLY A 15 -7.31 12.37 6.84
N THR A 16 -8.36 13.15 7.13
CA THR A 16 -9.77 12.85 6.85
C THR A 16 -10.63 14.05 6.47
N GLU A 17 -10.07 15.27 6.37
CA GLU A 17 -10.82 16.45 5.94
C GLU A 17 -10.86 16.51 4.41
N ASP A 18 -11.72 15.71 3.79
CA ASP A 18 -12.62 16.10 2.69
C ASP A 18 -13.10 14.92 1.83
N TRP A 19 -14.36 15.10 1.41
CA TRP A 19 -15.26 14.31 0.56
C TRP A 19 -14.88 12.85 0.26
N THR A 20 -15.79 11.96 0.66
CA THR A 20 -15.81 10.49 0.49
C THR A 20 -15.03 9.77 1.59
N GLY A 21 -15.60 8.72 2.18
CA GLY A 21 -14.96 7.89 3.22
C GLY A 21 -13.74 7.10 2.72
N ALA A 22 -13.00 7.63 1.75
CA ALA A 22 -11.70 7.18 1.31
C ALA A 22 -10.62 7.76 2.26
N PRO A 23 -9.52 7.02 2.48
CA PRO A 23 -8.36 7.59 3.15
C PRO A 23 -7.86 8.72 2.24
N ASN A 24 -7.50 9.89 2.79
CA ASN A 24 -6.81 11.04 2.19
C ASN A 24 -6.63 11.12 0.64
N VAL A 25 -6.59 12.34 0.10
CA VAL A 25 -6.38 12.58 -1.35
C VAL A 25 -5.22 11.77 -1.95
N GLY A 26 -4.11 11.59 -1.22
CA GLY A 26 -2.96 10.79 -1.65
C GLY A 26 -3.26 9.29 -1.84
N THR A 27 -4.06 8.70 -0.96
CA THR A 27 -4.41 7.28 -1.00
C THR A 27 -5.39 7.01 -2.13
N PHE A 28 -6.37 7.90 -2.33
CA PHE A 28 -7.23 7.83 -3.51
C PHE A 28 -6.42 7.98 -4.81
N LEU A 29 -5.45 8.90 -4.85
CA LEU A 29 -4.61 9.08 -6.04
C LEU A 29 -3.79 7.81 -6.34
N ILE A 30 -3.15 7.21 -5.33
CA ILE A 30 -2.31 6.02 -5.50
C ILE A 30 -3.16 4.80 -5.85
N PHE A 31 -4.14 4.46 -5.01
CA PHE A 31 -4.91 3.23 -5.18
C PHE A 31 -6.04 3.35 -6.20
N GLY A 32 -6.57 4.54 -6.43
CA GLY A 32 -7.63 4.78 -7.41
C GLY A 32 -7.07 5.05 -8.80
N VAL A 33 -6.25 6.12 -8.94
CA VAL A 33 -5.83 6.62 -10.26
C VAL A 33 -4.58 5.90 -10.77
N ILE A 34 -3.53 5.82 -9.95
CA ILE A 34 -2.24 5.26 -10.37
C ILE A 34 -2.34 3.74 -10.56
N LEU A 35 -3.06 3.02 -9.70
CA LEU A 35 -3.28 1.59 -9.85
C LEU A 35 -4.36 1.21 -10.87
N LEU A 36 -5.07 2.18 -11.46
CA LEU A 36 -6.11 1.91 -12.46
C LEU A 36 -5.58 1.10 -13.66
N PRO A 37 -4.46 1.45 -14.32
CA PRO A 37 -3.98 0.68 -15.46
C PRO A 37 -3.61 -0.78 -15.11
N PRO A 38 -2.89 -1.06 -13.99
CA PRO A 38 -2.71 -2.43 -13.51
C PRO A 38 -4.01 -3.19 -13.27
N TYR A 39 -5.04 -2.56 -12.69
CA TYR A 39 -6.34 -3.22 -12.50
C TYR A 39 -6.97 -3.60 -13.83
N VAL A 40 -7.00 -2.66 -14.79
CA VAL A 40 -7.54 -2.91 -16.12
C VAL A 40 -6.75 -4.00 -16.83
N MET A 41 -5.42 -4.00 -16.72
CA MET A 41 -4.55 -5.03 -17.29
C MET A 41 -4.89 -6.42 -16.74
N VAL A 42 -4.98 -6.58 -15.41
CA VAL A 42 -5.31 -7.87 -14.79
C VAL A 42 -6.71 -8.32 -15.20
N ILE A 43 -7.69 -7.41 -15.22
CA ILE A 43 -9.05 -7.72 -15.69
C ILE A 43 -9.05 -8.16 -17.16
N ALA A 44 -8.27 -7.49 -18.01
CA ALA A 44 -8.16 -7.79 -19.44
C ALA A 44 -7.59 -9.19 -19.70
N TRP A 45 -6.71 -9.72 -18.84
CA TRP A 45 -6.22 -11.10 -18.97
C TRP A 45 -7.34 -12.15 -18.89
N PHE A 46 -8.42 -11.85 -18.16
CA PHE A 46 -9.54 -12.77 -17.99
C PHE A 46 -10.75 -12.45 -18.88
N LEU A 47 -10.96 -11.19 -19.25
CA LEU A 47 -12.10 -10.76 -20.08
C LEU A 47 -11.77 -10.57 -21.56
N GLY A 48 -10.49 -10.38 -21.90
CA GLY A 48 -10.03 -10.20 -23.28
C GLY A 48 -10.20 -11.45 -24.15
N ARG A 49 -10.10 -11.28 -25.48
CA ARG A 49 -10.07 -12.38 -26.46
C ARG A 49 -8.87 -12.21 -27.39
N PRO A 50 -8.14 -13.28 -27.74
CA PRO A 50 -8.23 -14.64 -27.18
C PRO A 50 -7.74 -14.70 -25.72
N ARG A 51 -8.29 -15.60 -24.88
CA ARG A 51 -7.86 -15.78 -23.48
C ARG A 51 -7.41 -17.20 -23.17
N ASP A 52 -6.34 -17.31 -22.40
CA ASP A 52 -5.94 -18.52 -21.67
C ASP A 52 -5.94 -18.21 -20.17
N LYS A 53 -6.87 -18.81 -19.43
CA LYS A 53 -7.03 -18.59 -17.99
C LYS A 53 -5.83 -19.08 -17.20
N ASN A 54 -5.14 -20.12 -17.68
CA ASN A 54 -3.99 -20.69 -16.97
C ASN A 54 -2.83 -19.68 -16.99
N THR A 55 -2.56 -19.08 -18.15
CA THR A 55 -1.54 -18.02 -18.29
C THR A 55 -1.88 -16.80 -17.44
N GLY A 56 -3.16 -16.37 -17.44
CA GLY A 56 -3.61 -15.25 -16.61
C GLY A 56 -3.43 -15.53 -15.11
N LEU A 57 -3.78 -16.73 -14.65
CA LEU A 57 -3.62 -17.13 -13.25
C LEU A 57 -2.14 -17.21 -12.85
N LEU A 58 -1.27 -17.73 -13.72
CA LEU A 58 0.18 -17.73 -13.50
C LEU A 58 0.70 -16.30 -13.33
N GLY A 59 0.31 -15.38 -14.23
CA GLY A 59 0.68 -13.97 -14.12
C GLY A 59 0.24 -13.33 -12.81
N VAL A 60 -1.02 -13.56 -12.39
CA VAL A 60 -1.54 -13.03 -11.12
C VAL A 60 -0.75 -13.61 -9.93
N THR A 61 -0.43 -14.90 -9.97
CA THR A 61 0.36 -15.56 -8.92
C THR A 61 1.74 -14.91 -8.78
N TYR A 62 2.40 -14.58 -9.90
CA TYR A 62 3.67 -13.85 -9.86
C TYR A 62 3.52 -12.45 -9.27
N LEU A 63 2.50 -11.69 -9.69
CA LEU A 63 2.25 -10.34 -9.16
C LEU A 63 2.02 -10.36 -7.64
N VAL A 64 1.15 -11.26 -7.17
CA VAL A 64 0.89 -11.43 -5.73
C VAL A 64 2.15 -11.90 -5.01
N GLY A 65 2.89 -12.86 -5.56
CA GLY A 65 4.13 -13.35 -4.96
C GLY A 65 5.20 -12.26 -4.81
N ILE A 66 5.34 -11.38 -5.80
CA ILE A 66 6.28 -10.25 -5.73
C ILE A 66 5.85 -9.25 -4.66
N ILE A 67 4.58 -8.86 -4.63
CA ILE A 67 4.07 -7.93 -3.62
C ILE A 67 4.23 -8.53 -2.22
N VAL A 68 3.80 -9.77 -2.00
CA VAL A 68 3.90 -10.45 -0.72
C VAL A 68 5.35 -10.63 -0.29
N SER A 69 6.26 -10.96 -1.21
CA SER A 69 7.69 -11.09 -0.86
C SER A 69 8.33 -9.74 -0.50
N MET A 70 7.96 -8.65 -1.18
CA MET A 70 8.48 -7.32 -0.86
C MET A 70 8.04 -6.86 0.54
N TRP A 71 6.74 -6.93 0.83
CA TRP A 71 6.21 -6.49 2.12
C TRP A 71 6.49 -7.50 3.24
N GLY A 72 6.40 -8.79 2.94
CA GLY A 72 6.66 -9.87 3.89
C GLY A 72 8.11 -9.91 4.33
N SER A 73 9.08 -9.72 3.41
CA SER A 73 10.49 -9.64 3.79
C SER A 73 10.78 -8.42 4.66
N MET A 74 10.19 -7.26 4.35
CA MET A 74 10.30 -6.07 5.18
C MET A 74 9.74 -6.33 6.60
N LEU A 75 8.55 -6.93 6.71
CA LEU A 75 7.96 -7.31 8.00
C LEU A 75 8.87 -8.26 8.79
N ILE A 76 9.38 -9.32 8.15
CA ILE A 76 10.28 -10.30 8.78
C ILE A 76 11.54 -9.61 9.28
N LEU A 77 12.16 -8.76 8.47
CA LEU A 77 13.35 -8.00 8.87
C LEU A 77 13.05 -7.09 10.06
N THR A 78 11.93 -6.36 10.06
CA THR A 78 11.54 -5.52 11.20
C THR A 78 11.41 -6.32 12.49
N VAL A 79 10.78 -7.49 12.43
CA VAL A 79 10.64 -8.39 13.60
C VAL A 79 12.00 -8.91 14.06
N LEU A 80 12.84 -9.38 13.14
CA LEU A 80 14.18 -9.87 13.46
C LEU A 80 15.05 -8.79 14.10
N LEU A 81 15.00 -7.57 13.58
CA LEU A 81 15.73 -6.43 14.15
C LEU A 81 15.20 -6.08 15.56
N GLY A 82 13.88 -6.09 15.75
CA GLY A 82 13.26 -5.93 17.08
C GLY A 82 13.81 -6.94 18.08
N LEU A 83 13.80 -8.22 17.71
CA LEU A 83 14.26 -9.30 18.57
C LEU A 83 15.77 -9.24 18.86
N VAL A 84 16.59 -8.97 17.84
CA VAL A 84 18.06 -8.97 17.98
C VAL A 84 18.58 -7.77 18.77
N PHE A 85 18.04 -6.58 18.53
CA PHE A 85 18.55 -5.35 19.14
C PHE A 85 17.81 -4.96 20.42
N PHE A 86 16.54 -5.32 20.56
CA PHE A 86 15.67 -4.89 21.66
C PHE A 86 15.08 -6.05 22.47
N GLY A 87 15.26 -7.30 22.05
CA GLY A 87 14.75 -8.48 22.78
C GLY A 87 13.23 -8.63 22.75
N GLU A 88 12.53 -7.81 21.96
CA GLU A 88 11.08 -7.67 21.97
C GLU A 88 10.50 -7.74 20.56
N ILE A 89 9.21 -8.10 20.46
CA ILE A 89 8.48 -8.09 19.19
C ILE A 89 7.98 -6.65 18.96
N PRO A 90 8.27 -6.03 17.80
CA PRO A 90 7.81 -4.68 17.50
C PRO A 90 6.29 -4.55 17.65
N GLY A 91 5.84 -3.55 18.44
CA GLY A 91 4.41 -3.24 18.61
C GLY A 91 3.74 -3.86 19.84
N LYS A 92 4.50 -4.55 20.70
CA LYS A 92 4.15 -4.71 22.12
C LYS A 92 4.85 -3.64 22.95
#